data_AF-A0A3P6RDQ7-F1
#
_entry.id   AF-A0A3P6RDQ7-F1
#
_cell.length_a   1.000
_cell.length_b   1.000
_cell.length_c   1.000
_cell.angle_alpha   90.00
_cell.angle_beta   90.00
_cell.angle_gamma   90.00
#
_symmetry.space_group_name_H-M   'P 1'
#
loop_
_entity.id
_entity.type
_entity.pdbx_description
1 polymer ?
#
loop_
_entity_poly.entity_id
_entity_poly.type
_entity_poly.pdbx_seq_one_letter_code
_entity_poly.pdbx_strand_id
1 'polypeptide(L)'
;MEVEQWMTTLHEKRPEKPRYPFVYDAAIESEPTLLTFDGVKRCLPSGSFRKTYTTYEEVCVPAIDGSQIKEVDHINVSDLDELGRKCFEGIEKLNIIQSLVFNQAYKSRENLLICAPTGAGMVQLAMMP
;
A
#
# COMPACT_ATOMS: atom_id res chain seq x y z
N MET A 1 -18.94 39.69 18.53
CA MET A 1 -19.73 38.45 18.50
C MET A 1 -19.60 37.64 17.20
N GLU A 2 -19.13 38.22 16.08
CA GLU A 2 -18.94 37.46 14.82
C GLU A 2 -17.54 36.86 14.63
N VAL A 3 -16.52 37.28 15.37
CA VAL A 3 -15.12 36.84 15.14
C VAL A 3 -14.84 35.43 15.69
N GLU A 4 -15.54 35.02 16.76
CA GLU A 4 -15.36 33.70 17.38
C GLU A 4 -15.92 32.55 16.53
N GLN A 5 -16.94 32.84 15.70
CA GLN A 5 -17.62 31.85 14.85
C GLN A 5 -16.75 31.38 13.68
N TRP A 6 -15.74 32.16 13.29
CA TRP A 6 -14.77 31.80 12.24
C TRP A 6 -13.50 31.13 12.79
N MET A 7 -13.25 31.21 14.10
CA MET A 7 -12.12 30.53 14.72
C MET A 7 -12.40 29.06 15.03
N THR A 8 -13.67 28.69 15.24
CA THR A 8 -14.11 27.31 15.44
C THR A 8 -14.08 26.47 14.16
N THR A 9 -14.35 27.07 13.00
CA THR A 9 -14.25 26.43 11.68
C THR A 9 -12.80 26.17 11.25
N LEU A 10 -11.82 26.93 11.77
CA LEU A 10 -10.40 26.66 11.55
C LEU A 10 -9.85 25.50 12.41
N HIS A 11 -10.58 25.10 13.46
CA HIS A 11 -10.25 23.98 14.34
C HIS A 11 -11.03 22.71 14.02
N GLU A 12 -11.73 22.65 12.88
CA GLU A 12 -12.35 21.41 12.42
C GLU A 12 -11.25 20.35 12.23
N LYS A 13 -11.21 19.40 13.19
CA LYS A 13 -10.41 18.18 13.06
C LYS A 13 -10.72 17.60 11.68
N ARG A 14 -9.68 17.35 10.88
CA ARG A 14 -9.85 16.66 9.60
C ARG A 14 -10.74 15.44 9.84
N PRO A 15 -11.79 15.21 9.03
CA PRO A 15 -12.67 14.08 9.24
C PRO A 15 -11.83 12.80 9.31
N GLU A 16 -12.07 11.97 10.32
CA GLU A 16 -11.39 10.68 10.44
C GLU A 16 -11.63 9.89 9.16
N LYS A 17 -10.54 9.52 8.47
CA LYS A 17 -10.64 8.74 7.24
C LYS A 17 -11.20 7.36 7.60
N PRO A 18 -12.24 6.86 6.91
CA PRO A 18 -12.75 5.52 7.14
C PRO A 18 -11.64 4.49 6.87
N ARG A 19 -11.40 3.57 7.82
CA ARG A 19 -10.46 2.46 7.66
C ARG A 19 -11.19 1.28 7.02
N TYR A 20 -10.84 0.96 5.78
CA TYR A 20 -11.43 -0.16 5.05
C TYR A 20 -10.69 -1.46 5.33
N PRO A 21 -11.38 -2.61 5.43
CA PRO A 21 -10.81 -3.88 5.89
C PRO A 21 -9.73 -4.49 4.97
N PHE A 22 -9.69 -4.08 3.69
CA PHE A 22 -8.72 -4.60 2.69
C PHE A 22 -7.82 -3.51 2.10
N VAL A 23 -7.74 -2.35 2.77
CA VAL A 23 -6.87 -1.24 2.36
C VAL A 23 -5.69 -1.17 3.32
N TYR A 24 -4.55 -1.66 2.85
CA TYR A 24 -3.28 -1.69 3.58
C TYR A 24 -2.46 -0.46 3.21
N ASP A 25 -2.82 0.71 3.75
CA ASP A 25 -2.15 1.98 3.47
C ASP A 25 -1.30 2.44 4.66
N ALA A 26 0.01 2.23 4.56
CA ALA A 26 1.00 2.71 5.53
C ALA A 26 1.12 4.25 5.57
N ALA A 27 0.60 4.95 4.55
CA ALA A 27 0.55 6.41 4.51
C ALA A 27 -0.61 7.00 5.34
N ILE A 28 -1.54 6.17 5.84
CA ILE A 28 -2.60 6.65 6.76
C ILE A 28 -2.01 7.10 8.09
N GLU A 29 -0.98 6.40 8.58
CA GLU A 29 -0.40 6.61 9.90
C GLU A 29 0.87 7.48 9.88
N SER A 30 1.41 7.79 8.70
CA SER A 30 2.61 8.61 8.55
C SER A 30 2.32 10.03 8.06
N GLU A 31 3.06 11.01 8.59
CA GLU A 31 2.99 12.38 8.10
C GLU A 31 3.73 12.51 6.76
N PRO A 32 3.07 12.96 5.68
CA PRO A 32 3.71 13.06 4.38
C PRO A 32 4.64 14.27 4.28
N THR A 33 5.70 14.13 3.49
CA THR A 33 6.53 15.25 3.06
C THR A 33 5.93 15.87 1.80
N LEU A 34 5.51 17.13 1.86
CA LEU A 34 5.03 17.87 0.69
C LEU A 34 6.20 18.59 0.00
N LEU A 35 6.53 18.20 -1.22
CA LEU A 35 7.53 18.89 -2.05
C LEU A 35 6.88 19.45 -3.32
N THR A 36 7.29 20.65 -3.75
CA THR A 36 6.82 21.24 -5.01
C THR A 36 7.88 21.04 -6.09
N PHE A 37 7.51 20.37 -7.18
CA PHE A 37 8.34 20.16 -8.37
C PHE A 37 7.58 20.68 -9.60
N ASP A 38 8.21 21.53 -10.41
CA ASP A 38 7.59 22.12 -11.62
C ASP A 38 6.23 22.80 -11.35
N GLY A 39 6.10 23.50 -10.22
CA GLY A 39 4.84 24.14 -9.82
C GLY A 39 3.74 23.18 -9.35
N VAL A 40 3.99 21.87 -9.37
CA VAL A 40 3.06 20.84 -8.88
C VAL A 40 3.46 20.39 -7.48
N LYS A 41 2.54 20.51 -6.53
CA LYS A 41 2.70 19.95 -5.18
C LYS A 41 2.59 18.42 -5.26
N ARG A 42 3.61 17.72 -4.78
CA ARG A 42 3.68 16.26 -4.68
C ARG A 42 3.76 15.86 -3.21
N CYS A 43 3.09 14.75 -2.91
CA CYS A 43 3.09 14.12 -1.59
C CYS A 43 4.09 12.96 -1.64
N LEU A 44 5.13 13.02 -0.82
CA LEU A 44 6.18 12.01 -0.73
C LEU A 44 6.21 11.38 0.66
N PRO A 45 6.76 10.15 0.80
CA PRO A 45 6.97 9.53 2.10
C PRO A 45 7.78 10.42 3.04
N SER A 46 7.53 10.27 4.35
CA SER A 46 8.35 10.88 5.39
C SER A 46 9.83 10.53 5.20
N GLY A 47 10.71 11.49 5.46
CA GLY A 47 12.16 11.33 5.25
C GLY A 47 12.63 11.53 3.80
N SER A 48 11.73 11.78 2.85
CA SER A 48 12.14 12.21 1.49
C SER A 48 12.81 13.59 1.53
N PHE A 49 13.91 13.76 0.80
CA PHE A 49 14.61 15.04 0.71
C PHE A 49 15.03 15.38 -0.72
N ARG A 50 15.22 16.67 -0.97
CA ARG A 50 15.66 17.23 -2.26
C ARG A 50 17.03 17.87 -2.11
N LYS A 51 17.90 17.65 -3.08
CA LYS A 51 19.18 18.36 -3.24
C LYS A 51 19.17 19.08 -4.59
N THR A 52 19.34 20.39 -4.57
CA THR A 52 19.41 21.20 -5.78
C THR A 52 20.88 21.49 -6.09
N TYR A 53 21.29 21.17 -7.30
CA TYR A 53 22.61 21.45 -7.85
C TYR A 53 22.48 22.43 -9.02
N THR A 54 23.60 22.97 -9.48
CA THR A 54 23.61 23.96 -10.57
C THR A 54 23.04 23.41 -11.88
N THR A 55 23.20 22.12 -12.14
CA THR A 55 22.83 21.48 -13.41
C THR A 55 21.64 20.52 -13.30
N TYR A 56 21.29 20.08 -12.10
CA TYR A 56 20.24 19.09 -11.89
C TYR A 56 19.68 19.14 -10.47
N GLU A 57 18.59 18.43 -10.25
CA GLU A 57 18.03 18.23 -8.92
C GLU A 57 17.87 16.74 -8.63
N GLU A 58 18.23 16.36 -7.41
CA GLU A 58 18.06 15.00 -6.90
C GLU A 58 16.93 14.97 -5.88
N VAL A 59 16.07 13.97 -6.00
CA VAL A 59 15.01 13.68 -5.02
C VAL A 59 15.25 12.28 -4.51
N CYS A 60 15.63 12.18 -3.23
CA CYS A 60 15.82 10.90 -2.59
C CYS A 60 14.55 10.53 -1.84
N VAL A 61 13.93 9.43 -2.25
CA VAL A 61 12.78 8.82 -1.58
C VAL A 61 13.28 7.60 -0.81
N PRO A 62 13.08 7.54 0.51
CA PRO A 62 13.51 6.39 1.31
C PRO A 62 12.73 5.13 0.94
N ALA A 63 13.34 3.97 1.17
CA ALA A 63 12.64 2.70 1.07
C ALA A 63 11.50 2.64 2.10
N ILE A 64 10.39 2.02 1.71
CA ILE A 64 9.24 1.81 2.60
C ILE A 64 9.66 0.85 3.71
N ASP A 65 9.34 1.20 4.95
CA ASP A 65 9.52 0.29 6.08
C ASP A 65 8.49 -0.85 6.01
N GLY A 66 8.97 -2.06 5.76
CA GLY A 66 8.15 -3.28 5.72
C GLY A 66 7.64 -3.72 7.09
N SER A 67 8.06 -3.08 8.18
CA SER A 67 7.68 -3.44 9.55
C SER A 67 6.19 -3.24 9.88
N GLN A 68 5.41 -2.61 8.99
CA GLN A 68 3.97 -2.42 9.12
C GLN A 68 3.17 -3.70 8.79
N ILE A 69 3.76 -4.66 8.06
CA ILE A 69 3.09 -5.91 7.68
C ILE A 69 3.62 -7.05 8.56
N LYS A 70 3.25 -7.05 9.84
CA LYS A 70 3.83 -7.96 10.85
C LYS A 70 3.06 -9.24 11.09
N GLU A 71 1.78 -9.32 10.72
CA GLU A 71 0.92 -10.46 11.06
C GLU A 71 0.17 -10.95 9.82
N VAL A 72 0.90 -11.46 8.84
CA VAL A 72 0.29 -12.19 7.73
C VAL A 72 0.69 -13.65 7.81
N ASP A 73 -0.30 -14.50 8.05
CA ASP A 73 -0.12 -15.94 7.97
C ASP A 73 0.13 -16.32 6.52
N HIS A 74 1.36 -16.77 6.26
CA HIS A 74 1.73 -17.29 4.95
C HIS A 74 1.04 -18.61 4.68
N ILE A 75 0.49 -18.74 3.47
CA ILE A 75 -0.13 -19.98 3.03
C ILE A 75 0.94 -20.85 2.38
N ASN A 76 1.08 -22.09 2.85
CA ASN A 76 1.99 -23.03 2.20
C ASN A 76 1.36 -23.55 0.92
N VAL A 77 2.19 -23.74 -0.11
CA VAL A 77 1.73 -24.32 -1.38
C VAL A 77 1.26 -25.76 -1.17
N SER A 78 1.80 -26.46 -0.17
CA SER A 78 1.35 -27.80 0.24
C SER A 78 -0.10 -27.85 0.73
N ASP A 79 -0.64 -26.74 1.22
CA ASP A 79 -2.01 -26.66 1.73
C ASP A 79 -3.03 -26.36 0.62
N LEU A 80 -2.55 -26.11 -0.61
CA LEU A 80 -3.37 -25.89 -1.80
C LEU A 80 -3.83 -27.22 -2.42
N ASP A 81 -4.89 -27.14 -3.21
CA ASP A 81 -5.34 -28.27 -4.03
C ASP A 81 -4.35 -28.57 -5.19
N GLU A 82 -4.66 -29.58 -5.98
CA GLU A 82 -3.77 -30.03 -7.05
C GLU A 82 -3.50 -28.95 -8.10
N LEU A 83 -4.50 -28.12 -8.44
CA LEU A 83 -4.38 -27.03 -9.41
C LEU A 83 -3.53 -25.90 -8.84
N GLY A 84 -3.81 -25.46 -7.61
CA GLY A 84 -3.02 -24.44 -6.92
C GLY A 84 -1.56 -24.87 -6.78
N ARG A 85 -1.28 -26.11 -6.39
CA ARG A 85 0.09 -26.65 -6.33
C ARG A 85 0.83 -26.59 -7.66
N LYS A 86 0.16 -26.84 -8.79
CA LYS A 86 0.76 -26.75 -10.13
C LYS A 86 1.05 -25.28 -10.51
N CYS A 87 0.15 -24.36 -10.18
CA CYS A 87 0.34 -22.92 -10.43
C CYS A 87 1.53 -22.33 -9.65
N PHE A 88 1.84 -22.89 -8.48
CA PHE A 88 2.92 -22.46 -7.60
C PHE A 88 4.07 -23.49 -7.48
N GLU A 89 4.27 -24.31 -8.52
CA GLU A 89 5.34 -25.30 -8.53
C GLU A 89 6.72 -24.64 -8.32
N GLY A 90 7.52 -25.22 -7.42
CA GLY A 90 8.84 -24.67 -7.04
C GLY A 90 8.81 -23.56 -5.99
N ILE A 91 7.63 -23.22 -5.45
CA ILE A 91 7.46 -22.25 -4.35
C ILE A 91 6.99 -22.99 -3.09
N GLU A 92 7.61 -22.70 -1.95
CA GLU A 92 7.23 -23.33 -0.67
C GLU A 92 6.00 -22.65 -0.05
N LYS A 93 5.97 -21.30 -0.08
CA LYS A 93 4.93 -20.47 0.53
C LYS A 93 4.60 -19.27 -0.33
N LEU A 94 3.34 -18.86 -0.31
CA LEU A 94 2.88 -17.65 -0.98
C LEU A 94 3.48 -16.40 -0.32
N ASN A 95 3.70 -15.34 -1.10
CA ASN A 95 4.16 -14.08 -0.55
C ASN A 95 3.06 -13.41 0.30
N ILE A 96 3.40 -12.32 0.99
CA ILE A 96 2.48 -11.60 1.88
C ILE A 96 1.20 -11.17 1.16
N ILE A 97 1.33 -10.49 0.01
CA ILE A 97 0.19 -9.95 -0.74
C ILE A 97 -0.67 -11.10 -1.28
N GLN A 98 -0.05 -12.14 -1.83
CA GLN A 98 -0.73 -13.34 -2.33
C GLN A 98 -1.49 -14.04 -1.20
N SER A 99 -0.91 -14.17 -0.01
CA SER A 99 -1.55 -14.82 1.15
C SER A 99 -2.75 -13.99 1.65
N LEU A 100 -2.63 -12.67 1.70
CA LEU A 100 -3.72 -11.76 2.11
C LEU A 100 -4.94 -11.88 1.19
N VAL A 101 -4.72 -11.91 -0.11
CA VAL A 101 -5.81 -11.92 -1.10
C VAL A 101 -6.28 -13.33 -1.44
N PHE A 102 -5.51 -14.38 -1.09
CA PHE A 102 -5.81 -15.78 -1.42
C PHE A 102 -7.24 -16.19 -1.04
N ASN A 103 -7.70 -15.82 0.16
CA ASN A 103 -9.04 -16.21 0.60
C ASN A 103 -10.14 -15.61 -0.29
N GLN A 104 -9.97 -14.37 -0.75
CA GLN A 104 -10.92 -13.71 -1.63
C GLN A 104 -10.77 -14.16 -3.09
N ALA A 105 -9.54 -14.36 -3.55
CA ALA A 105 -9.26 -14.80 -4.91
C ALA A 105 -9.65 -16.27 -5.15
N TYR A 106 -9.40 -17.15 -4.18
CA TYR A 106 -9.53 -18.60 -4.36
C TYR A 106 -10.84 -19.17 -3.79
N LYS A 107 -11.39 -18.58 -2.73
CA LYS A 107 -12.59 -19.11 -2.04
C LYS A 107 -13.87 -18.31 -2.30
N SER A 108 -13.77 -17.17 -2.98
CA SER A 108 -14.90 -16.32 -3.33
C SER A 108 -14.99 -16.17 -4.86
N ARG A 109 -16.20 -15.90 -5.36
CA ARG A 109 -16.47 -15.61 -6.79
C ARG A 109 -16.80 -14.14 -7.02
N GLU A 110 -16.43 -13.28 -6.08
CA GLU A 110 -16.66 -11.84 -6.20
C GLU A 110 -15.66 -11.18 -7.16
N ASN A 111 -16.04 -10.04 -7.72
CA ASN A 111 -15.13 -9.25 -8.54
C ASN A 111 -14.06 -8.60 -7.65
N LEU A 112 -12.79 -8.76 -8.00
CA LEU A 112 -11.66 -8.26 -7.22
C LEU A 112 -10.90 -7.17 -7.99
N LEU A 113 -10.53 -6.11 -7.26
CA LEU A 113 -9.56 -5.11 -7.70
C LEU A 113 -8.36 -5.14 -6.76
N ILE A 114 -7.19 -5.50 -7.30
CA ILE A 114 -5.96 -5.62 -6.53
C ILE A 114 -4.92 -4.64 -7.11
N CYS A 115 -4.54 -3.66 -6.31
CA CYS A 115 -3.48 -2.71 -6.64
C CYS A 115 -2.23 -3.07 -5.84
N ALA A 116 -1.18 -3.53 -6.51
CA ALA A 116 0.06 -3.95 -5.88
C ALA A 116 1.28 -3.37 -6.61
N PRO A 117 2.42 -3.16 -5.91
CA PRO A 117 3.64 -2.66 -6.53
C PRO A 117 4.25 -3.69 -7.50
N THR A 118 5.09 -3.19 -8.41
CA THR A 118 5.81 -4.03 -9.37
C THR A 118 6.65 -5.09 -8.66
N GLY A 119 6.62 -6.32 -9.16
CA GLY A 119 7.37 -7.44 -8.57
C GLY A 119 6.66 -8.14 -7.41
N ALA A 120 5.44 -7.75 -7.03
CA ALA A 120 4.64 -8.39 -5.99
C ALA A 120 4.09 -9.79 -6.35
N GLY A 121 4.44 -10.36 -7.51
CA GLY A 121 3.98 -11.70 -7.91
C GLY A 121 2.51 -11.79 -8.31
N MET A 122 1.89 -10.66 -8.74
CA MET A 122 0.48 -10.62 -9.17
C MET A 122 0.19 -11.50 -10.39
N VAL A 123 1.19 -11.82 -11.21
CA VAL A 123 1.02 -12.71 -12.37
C VAL A 123 0.58 -14.11 -11.93
N GLN A 124 1.22 -14.69 -10.91
CA GLN A 124 0.83 -16.01 -10.41
C GLN A 124 -0.51 -15.97 -9.68
N LEU A 125 -0.85 -14.84 -9.06
CA LEU A 125 -2.16 -14.65 -8.44
C LEU A 125 -3.28 -14.66 -9.50
N ALA A 126 -3.06 -14.02 -10.65
CA ALA A 126 -4.04 -13.99 -11.73
C ALA A 126 -4.24 -15.37 -12.40
N MET A 127 -3.35 -16.34 -12.16
CA MET A 127 -3.50 -17.71 -12.62
C MET A 127 -4.36 -18.57 -11.68
N MET A 128 -4.75 -18.03 -10.51
CA MET A 128 -5.69 -18.71 -9.64
C MET A 128 -7.07 -18.80 -10.32
N PRO A 129 -7.76 -19.95 -10.22
CA PRO A 129 -9.06 -20.21 -10.84
C PRO A 129 -10.22 -19.44 -10.20
#